data_AF-A0A8S0G265-F1
#
_entry.id   AF-A0A8S0G265-F1
#
_cell.length_a   1.000
_cell.length_b   1.000
_cell.length_c   1.000
_cell.angle_alpha   90.00
_cell.angle_beta   90.00
_cell.angle_gamma   90.00
#
_symmetry.space_group_name_H-M   'P 1'
#
loop_
_entity.id
_entity.type
_entity.pdbx_description
1 polymer ?
#
loop_
_entity_poly.entity_id
_entity_poly.type
_entity_poly.pdbx_seq_one_letter_code
_entity_poly.pdbx_strand_id
1 'polypeptide(L)'
;MLREQIARLMLDSGSVVTADDIIITSGCHNSMSLALMAVCKPGDIVAVESPCYYGSMQMLRGMGVKVIEIPTDPETGISVEALELALEQWPIKGIILVPNCNNPLGFIMPDARKRAVLSLAQRHDIVIFEDDVYGELATEYPRPRTIHSWDIDGRVLLCGSFSSSKVLHLACAWAGSHRGAITINCCI
;
A
#
# COMPACT_ATOMS: atom_id res chain seq x y z
N MET A 1 10.66 15.39 -15.50
CA MET A 1 9.34 15.64 -16.13
C MET A 1 8.26 14.70 -15.62
N LEU A 2 8.29 13.38 -15.88
CA LEU A 2 7.17 12.51 -15.45
C LEU A 2 7.05 12.34 -13.93
N ARG A 3 8.11 11.91 -13.26
CA ARG A 3 8.15 11.76 -11.79
C ARG A 3 7.74 13.05 -11.06
N GLU A 4 8.05 14.21 -11.62
CA GLU A 4 7.67 15.52 -11.07
C GLU A 4 6.15 15.78 -11.17
N GLN A 5 5.49 15.36 -12.24
CA GLN A 5 4.03 15.48 -12.34
C GLN A 5 3.32 14.53 -11.38
N ILE A 6 3.83 13.29 -11.24
CA ILE A 6 3.31 12.34 -10.26
C ILE A 6 3.43 12.91 -8.85
N ALA A 7 4.60 13.44 -8.48
CA ALA A 7 4.83 14.06 -7.18
C ALA A 7 3.83 15.19 -6.89
N ARG A 8 3.46 15.97 -7.91
CA ARG A 8 2.42 17.02 -7.78
C ARG A 8 1.03 16.44 -7.59
N LEU A 9 0.65 15.40 -8.34
CA LEU A 9 -0.65 14.74 -8.21
C LEU A 9 -0.83 14.10 -6.84
N MET A 10 0.24 13.53 -6.27
CA MET A 10 0.22 12.92 -4.94
C MET A 10 -0.12 13.91 -3.81
N LEU A 11 -0.02 15.22 -4.05
CA LEU A 11 -0.48 16.23 -3.10
C LEU A 11 -1.98 16.11 -2.82
N ASP A 12 -2.78 15.62 -3.79
CA ASP A 12 -4.23 15.47 -3.64
C ASP A 12 -4.58 14.38 -2.60
N SER A 13 -3.73 13.36 -2.47
CA SER A 13 -3.83 12.35 -1.39
C SER A 13 -3.07 12.74 -0.12
N GLY A 14 -2.52 13.96 -0.07
CA GLY A 14 -1.75 14.50 1.04
C GLY A 14 -0.30 14.02 1.11
N SER A 15 0.16 13.21 0.16
CA SER A 15 1.53 12.70 0.14
C SER A 15 2.47 13.74 -0.47
N VAL A 16 3.40 14.26 0.35
CA VAL A 16 4.40 15.24 -0.08
C VAL A 16 5.71 14.52 -0.38
N VAL A 17 6.06 14.44 -1.65
CA VAL A 17 7.21 13.65 -2.12
C VAL A 17 7.96 14.41 -3.21
N THR A 18 9.21 14.03 -3.45
CA THR A 18 9.99 14.52 -4.58
C THR A 18 10.01 13.52 -5.72
N ALA A 19 10.47 13.96 -6.89
CA ALA A 19 10.66 13.08 -8.02
C ALA A 19 11.61 11.92 -7.70
N ASP A 20 12.58 12.10 -6.80
CA ASP A 20 13.58 11.08 -6.45
C ASP A 20 13.00 9.94 -5.63
N ASP A 21 11.93 10.20 -4.88
CA ASP A 21 11.24 9.22 -4.03
C ASP A 21 10.39 8.21 -4.83
N ILE A 22 10.13 8.47 -6.12
CA ILE A 22 9.10 7.76 -6.92
C ILE A 22 9.69 6.70 -7.86
N ILE A 23 9.56 5.41 -7.61
CA ILE A 23 9.99 4.38 -8.56
C ILE A 23 8.87 4.10 -9.56
N ILE A 24 9.15 4.28 -10.86
CA ILE A 24 8.24 3.92 -11.95
C ILE A 24 8.31 2.41 -12.18
N THR A 25 7.15 1.75 -12.28
CA THR A 25 7.00 0.30 -12.49
C THR A 25 5.95 -0.03 -13.53
N SER A 26 5.85 -1.29 -13.94
CA SER A 26 4.86 -1.78 -14.91
C SER A 26 3.51 -2.10 -14.26
N GLY A 27 2.90 -1.13 -13.56
CA GLY A 27 1.58 -1.27 -12.90
C GLY A 27 1.62 -1.62 -11.41
N CYS A 28 0.46 -1.49 -10.74
CA CYS A 28 0.35 -1.67 -9.29
C CYS A 28 0.74 -3.09 -8.83
N HIS A 29 0.38 -4.11 -9.62
CA HIS A 29 0.78 -5.49 -9.29
C HIS A 29 2.30 -5.67 -9.33
N ASN A 30 2.99 -4.99 -10.26
CA ASN A 30 4.45 -5.04 -10.34
C ASN A 30 5.12 -4.21 -9.24
N SER A 31 4.59 -3.04 -8.88
CA SER A 31 5.10 -2.26 -7.74
C SER A 31 4.94 -3.02 -6.42
N MET A 32 3.77 -3.58 -6.16
CA MET A 32 3.49 -4.39 -4.97
C MET A 32 4.44 -5.58 -4.89
N SER A 33 4.68 -6.26 -6.02
CA SER A 33 5.61 -7.39 -6.09
C SER A 33 7.05 -6.98 -5.77
N LEU A 34 7.53 -5.87 -6.34
CA LEU A 34 8.87 -5.33 -6.06
C LEU A 34 9.00 -4.89 -4.60
N ALA A 35 7.98 -4.24 -4.03
CA ALA A 35 7.94 -3.84 -2.63
C ALA A 35 8.03 -5.05 -1.70
N LEU A 36 7.22 -6.08 -1.94
CA LEU A 36 7.27 -7.33 -1.18
C LEU A 36 8.62 -8.03 -1.29
N MET A 37 9.21 -8.13 -2.50
CA MET A 37 10.53 -8.73 -2.67
C MET A 37 11.66 -7.93 -2.00
N ALA A 38 11.51 -6.61 -1.85
CA ALA A 38 12.49 -5.77 -1.18
C ALA A 38 12.48 -5.96 0.35
N VAL A 39 11.36 -6.39 0.93
CA VAL A 39 11.13 -6.44 2.38
C VAL A 39 11.06 -7.86 2.92
N CYS A 40 10.42 -8.77 2.19
CA CYS A 40 10.06 -10.10 2.64
C CYS A 40 10.97 -11.18 2.04
N LYS A 41 11.08 -12.29 2.76
CA LYS A 41 11.73 -13.53 2.33
C LYS A 41 10.74 -14.70 2.41
N PRO A 42 10.99 -15.80 1.68
CA PRO A 42 10.19 -17.02 1.84
C PRO A 42 10.14 -17.45 3.32
N GLY A 43 8.94 -17.70 3.83
CA GLY A 43 8.69 -18.07 5.22
C GLY A 43 8.28 -16.92 6.14
N ASP A 44 8.51 -15.66 5.76
CA ASP A 44 8.01 -14.48 6.48
C ASP A 44 6.47 -14.47 6.52
N ILE A 45 5.91 -13.75 7.48
CA ILE A 45 4.46 -13.63 7.66
C ILE A 45 4.02 -12.22 7.26
N VAL A 46 2.99 -12.11 6.42
CA VAL A 46 2.36 -10.84 6.06
C VAL A 46 0.88 -10.88 6.45
N ALA A 47 0.42 -9.82 7.10
CA ALA A 47 -0.99 -9.63 7.38
C ALA A 47 -1.72 -9.08 6.15
N VAL A 48 -2.95 -9.54 5.93
CA VAL A 48 -3.82 -9.05 4.85
C VAL A 48 -5.24 -8.83 5.37
N GLU A 49 -5.98 -7.98 4.68
CA GLU A 49 -7.42 -7.81 4.88
C GLU A 49 -8.19 -9.10 4.59
N SER A 50 -9.34 -9.28 5.22
CA SER A 50 -10.23 -10.42 4.98
C SER A 50 -11.67 -9.93 4.91
N PRO A 51 -12.30 -9.97 3.71
CA PRO A 51 -11.75 -10.45 2.44
C PRO A 51 -10.67 -9.52 1.85
N CYS A 52 -9.70 -10.08 1.11
CA CYS A 52 -8.73 -9.32 0.31
C CYS A 52 -8.83 -9.62 -1.19
N TYR A 53 -8.22 -8.76 -2.00
CA TYR A 53 -8.02 -8.97 -3.42
C TYR A 53 -7.21 -10.25 -3.69
N TYR A 54 -7.77 -11.15 -4.51
CA TYR A 54 -7.19 -12.46 -4.80
C TYR A 54 -5.76 -12.39 -5.39
N GLY A 55 -5.43 -11.32 -6.10
CA GLY A 55 -4.11 -11.15 -6.71
C GLY A 55 -3.01 -11.02 -5.66
N SER A 56 -3.29 -10.39 -4.52
CA SER A 56 -2.34 -10.27 -3.40
C SER A 56 -2.04 -11.65 -2.79
N MET A 57 -3.06 -12.51 -2.65
CA MET A 57 -2.89 -13.89 -2.15
C MET A 57 -2.04 -14.74 -3.08
N GLN A 58 -2.25 -14.63 -4.40
CA GLN A 58 -1.44 -15.35 -5.39
C GLN A 58 0.02 -14.90 -5.37
N MET A 59 0.25 -13.59 -5.24
CA MET A 59 1.59 -13.01 -5.16
C MET A 59 2.34 -13.51 -3.92
N LEU A 60 1.72 -13.43 -2.74
CA LEU A 60 2.32 -13.90 -1.49
C LEU A 60 2.62 -15.40 -1.53
N ARG A 61 1.68 -16.20 -2.04
CA ARG A 61 1.89 -17.65 -2.23
C ARG A 61 3.07 -17.93 -3.18
N GLY A 62 3.16 -17.22 -4.29
CA GLY A 62 4.25 -17.38 -5.27
C GLY A 62 5.63 -17.05 -4.70
N MET A 63 5.69 -16.14 -3.71
CA MET A 63 6.92 -15.76 -3.01
C MET A 63 7.25 -16.68 -1.81
N GLY A 64 6.39 -17.65 -1.49
CA GLY A 64 6.53 -18.47 -0.28
C GLY A 64 6.31 -17.69 1.01
N VAL A 65 5.64 -16.54 0.97
CA VAL A 65 5.27 -15.73 2.14
C VAL A 65 4.00 -16.32 2.76
N LYS A 66 4.01 -16.48 4.08
CA LYS A 66 2.85 -16.93 4.85
C LYS A 66 1.89 -15.77 5.08
N VAL A 67 0.61 -16.08 5.16
CA VAL A 67 -0.45 -15.07 5.28
C VAL A 67 -1.19 -15.24 6.59
N ILE A 68 -1.43 -14.13 7.29
CA ILE A 68 -2.43 -14.03 8.34
C ILE A 68 -3.54 -13.11 7.87
N GLU A 69 -4.76 -13.62 7.86
CA GLU A 69 -5.96 -12.86 7.51
C GLU A 69 -6.49 -12.13 8.74
N ILE A 70 -6.74 -10.83 8.60
CA ILE A 70 -7.30 -10.00 9.65
C ILE A 70 -8.71 -9.57 9.24
N PRO A 71 -9.73 -9.78 10.10
CA PRO A 71 -11.11 -9.39 9.80
C PRO A 71 -11.22 -7.93 9.39
N THR A 72 -11.96 -7.68 8.32
CA THR A 72 -12.16 -6.35 7.74
C THR A 72 -13.64 -6.01 7.71
N ASP A 73 -13.97 -4.86 8.27
CA ASP A 73 -15.32 -4.32 8.30
C ASP A 73 -15.57 -3.46 7.05
N PRO A 74 -16.75 -3.57 6.40
CA PRO A 74 -17.04 -2.85 5.16
C PRO A 74 -17.24 -1.34 5.33
N GLU A 75 -17.19 -0.79 6.55
CA GLU A 75 -17.27 0.66 6.78
C GLU A 75 -15.95 1.21 7.32
N THR A 76 -15.34 0.49 8.25
CA THR A 76 -14.18 0.96 9.03
C THR A 76 -12.86 0.34 8.61
N GLY A 77 -12.89 -0.65 7.71
CA GLY A 77 -11.73 -1.37 7.20
C GLY A 77 -11.17 -2.40 8.17
N ILE A 78 -9.86 -2.68 8.09
CA ILE A 78 -9.23 -3.72 8.90
C ILE A 78 -9.45 -3.51 10.41
N SER A 79 -9.66 -4.60 11.15
CA SER A 79 -9.70 -4.56 12.61
C SER A 79 -8.30 -4.31 13.17
N VAL A 80 -8.05 -3.07 13.60
CA VAL A 80 -6.85 -2.62 14.31
C VAL A 80 -6.61 -3.46 15.57
N GLU A 81 -7.68 -3.83 16.26
CA GLU A 81 -7.66 -4.63 17.48
C GLU A 81 -7.20 -6.06 17.18
N ALA A 82 -7.75 -6.69 16.15
CA ALA A 82 -7.31 -8.01 15.72
C ALA A 82 -5.89 -8.00 15.14
N LEU A 83 -5.50 -6.92 14.45
CA LEU A 83 -4.13 -6.72 13.98
C LEU A 83 -3.14 -6.63 15.14
N GLU A 84 -3.45 -5.85 16.19
CA GLU A 84 -2.61 -5.72 17.39
C GLU A 84 -2.41 -7.09 18.06
N LEU A 85 -3.49 -7.84 18.28
CA LEU A 85 -3.41 -9.20 18.82
C LEU A 85 -2.56 -10.14 17.95
N ALA A 86 -2.67 -10.04 16.62
CA ALA A 86 -1.87 -10.84 15.71
C ALA A 86 -0.37 -10.46 15.77
N LEU A 87 -0.06 -9.17 15.90
CA LEU A 87 1.31 -8.65 16.03
C LEU A 87 1.96 -9.05 17.37
N GLU A 88 1.18 -9.27 18.42
CA GLU A 88 1.67 -9.80 19.69
C GLU A 88 1.98 -11.30 19.65
N GLN A 89 1.28 -12.05 18.79
CA GLN A 89 1.38 -13.51 18.73
C GLN A 89 2.36 -14.01 17.66
N TRP A 90 2.54 -13.26 16.57
CA TRP A 90 3.29 -13.71 15.40
C TRP A 90 4.31 -12.68 14.96
N PRO A 91 5.47 -13.11 14.42
CA PRO A 91 6.47 -12.21 13.85
C PRO A 91 6.03 -11.72 12.47
N ILE A 92 4.97 -10.92 12.41
CA ILE A 92 4.45 -10.32 11.18
C ILE A 92 5.49 -9.32 10.66
N LYS A 93 5.86 -9.45 9.39
CA LYS A 93 6.88 -8.61 8.73
C LYS A 93 6.29 -7.34 8.13
N GLY A 94 5.03 -7.40 7.71
CA GLY A 94 4.31 -6.28 7.13
C GLY A 94 2.84 -6.57 6.92
N ILE A 95 2.12 -5.57 6.44
CA ILE A 95 0.69 -5.63 6.19
C ILE A 95 0.35 -5.04 4.82
N ILE A 96 -0.47 -5.74 4.03
CA ILE A 96 -1.03 -5.22 2.79
C ILE A 96 -2.41 -4.64 3.08
N LEU A 97 -2.64 -3.39 2.66
CA LEU A 97 -3.92 -2.69 2.84
C LEU A 97 -4.36 -2.01 1.55
N VAL A 98 -5.67 -1.95 1.33
CA VAL A 98 -6.29 -1.09 0.31
C VAL A 98 -7.20 -0.07 1.01
N PRO A 99 -6.66 1.04 1.56
CA PRO A 99 -7.44 1.92 2.45
C PRO A 99 -8.47 2.78 1.74
N ASN A 100 -8.29 3.05 0.45
CA ASN A 100 -9.14 3.95 -0.33
C ASN A 100 -9.79 3.19 -1.47
N CYS A 101 -11.13 3.22 -1.52
CA CYS A 101 -11.91 2.51 -2.53
C CYS A 101 -11.52 1.02 -2.58
N ASN A 102 -11.57 0.38 -1.41
CA ASN A 102 -11.10 -0.99 -1.19
C ASN A 102 -11.67 -1.99 -2.21
N ASN A 103 -10.88 -2.99 -2.58
CA ASN A 103 -11.35 -4.15 -3.33
C ASN A 103 -11.21 -5.40 -2.44
N PRO A 104 -12.32 -6.09 -2.09
CA PRO A 104 -13.62 -6.08 -2.77
C PRO A 104 -14.73 -5.24 -2.12
N LEU A 105 -14.49 -4.60 -0.97
CA LEU A 105 -15.57 -4.07 -0.14
C LEU A 105 -16.02 -2.65 -0.49
N GLY A 106 -15.24 -1.89 -1.27
CA GLY A 106 -15.58 -0.56 -1.75
C GLY A 106 -15.45 0.57 -0.74
N PHE A 107 -15.04 0.29 0.50
CA PHE A 107 -14.97 1.29 1.56
C PHE A 107 -13.83 2.31 1.37
N ILE A 108 -13.96 3.44 2.07
CA ILE A 108 -12.86 4.36 2.35
C ILE A 108 -12.60 4.29 3.85
N MET A 109 -11.41 3.84 4.23
CA MET A 109 -11.06 3.67 5.63
C MET A 109 -11.00 5.04 6.32
N PRO A 110 -11.64 5.22 7.48
CA PRO A 110 -11.57 6.47 8.23
C PRO A 110 -10.14 6.84 8.61
N ASP A 111 -9.80 8.14 8.54
CA ASP A 111 -8.48 8.67 8.89
C ASP A 111 -7.98 8.23 10.27
N ALA A 112 -8.89 8.15 11.25
CA ALA A 112 -8.54 7.69 12.59
C ALA A 112 -8.04 6.23 12.59
N ARG A 113 -8.64 5.37 11.76
CA ARG A 113 -8.24 3.96 11.60
C ARG A 113 -6.91 3.85 10.86
N LYS A 114 -6.72 4.62 9.78
CA LYS A 114 -5.44 4.71 9.05
C LYS A 114 -4.27 5.08 9.98
N ARG A 115 -4.46 6.10 10.83
CA ARG A 115 -3.45 6.53 11.82
C ARG A 115 -3.22 5.50 12.93
N ALA A 116 -4.25 4.77 13.34
CA ALA A 116 -4.12 3.70 14.33
C ALA A 116 -3.28 2.54 13.78
N VAL A 117 -3.51 2.14 12.52
CA VAL A 117 -2.66 1.17 11.81
C VAL A 117 -1.21 1.67 11.71
N LEU A 118 -1.00 2.93 11.30
CA LEU A 118 0.35 3.50 11.23
C LEU A 118 1.06 3.47 12.59
N SER A 119 0.34 3.82 13.66
CA SER A 119 0.85 3.76 15.05
C SER A 119 1.21 2.33 15.46
N LEU A 120 0.43 1.32 15.06
CA LEU A 120 0.77 -0.08 15.29
C LEU A 120 2.02 -0.49 14.52
N ALA A 121 2.10 -0.09 13.24
CA ALA A 121 3.26 -0.37 12.42
C ALA A 121 4.55 0.20 13.03
N GLN A 122 4.45 1.41 13.59
CA GLN A 122 5.50 2.08 14.36
C GLN A 122 5.93 1.30 15.60
N ARG A 123 4.97 0.90 16.44
CA ARG A 123 5.26 0.18 17.69
C ARG A 123 5.87 -1.20 17.46
N HIS A 124 5.47 -1.90 16.39
CA HIS A 124 5.89 -3.28 16.12
C HIS A 124 6.98 -3.41 15.06
N ASP A 125 7.51 -2.29 14.55
CA ASP A 125 8.53 -2.25 13.48
C ASP A 125 8.18 -3.08 12.24
N ILE A 126 6.94 -2.91 11.76
CA ILE A 126 6.45 -3.56 10.53
C ILE A 126 6.28 -2.55 9.39
N VAL A 127 6.32 -3.05 8.16
CA VAL A 127 6.11 -2.29 6.92
C VAL A 127 4.64 -2.30 6.52
N ILE A 128 4.12 -1.19 6.00
CA ILE A 128 2.79 -1.11 5.38
C ILE A 128 2.97 -1.08 3.86
N PHE A 129 2.40 -2.05 3.16
CA PHE A 129 2.25 -2.03 1.71
C PHE A 129 0.86 -1.47 1.40
N GLU A 130 0.80 -0.18 1.10
CA GLU A 130 -0.46 0.52 0.83
C GLU A 130 -0.76 0.45 -0.67
N ASP A 131 -1.83 -0.23 -1.05
CA ASP A 131 -2.38 -0.21 -2.41
C ASP A 131 -3.41 0.92 -2.54
N ASP A 132 -3.11 1.89 -3.40
CA ASP A 132 -3.95 3.06 -3.67
C ASP A 132 -4.39 3.11 -5.15
N VAL A 133 -4.42 1.97 -5.84
CA VAL A 133 -4.80 1.87 -7.27
C VAL A 133 -6.19 2.43 -7.59
N TYR A 134 -7.10 2.44 -6.60
CA TYR A 134 -8.47 2.92 -6.75
C TYR A 134 -8.73 4.27 -6.11
N GLY A 135 -7.72 4.89 -5.50
CA GLY A 135 -7.95 6.10 -4.72
C GLY A 135 -8.48 7.29 -5.54
N GLU A 136 -8.16 7.36 -6.84
CA GLU A 136 -8.70 8.33 -7.79
C GLU A 136 -10.18 8.11 -8.14
N LEU A 137 -10.77 6.97 -7.74
CA LEU A 137 -12.20 6.70 -7.92
C LEU A 137 -13.06 7.34 -6.83
N ALA A 138 -12.45 7.95 -5.81
CA ALA A 138 -13.19 8.65 -4.78
C ALA A 138 -14.01 9.79 -5.38
N THR A 139 -15.27 9.90 -4.97
CA THR A 139 -16.20 10.90 -5.51
C THR A 139 -16.03 12.28 -4.89
N GLU A 140 -15.32 12.37 -3.77
CA GLU A 140 -15.10 13.60 -3.00
C GLU A 140 -13.74 14.22 -3.33
N TYR A 141 -13.68 15.55 -3.32
CA TYR A 141 -12.45 16.32 -3.49
C TYR A 141 -12.19 17.24 -2.26
N PRO A 142 -10.97 17.28 -1.70
CA PRO A 142 -9.81 16.46 -2.09
C PRO A 142 -10.06 14.98 -1.81
N ARG A 143 -9.42 14.12 -2.62
CA ARG A 143 -9.56 12.67 -2.47
C ARG A 143 -9.08 12.21 -1.09
N PRO A 144 -9.53 11.05 -0.59
CA PRO A 144 -9.11 10.52 0.70
C PRO A 144 -7.59 10.39 0.79
N ARG A 145 -7.06 10.74 1.95
CA ARG A 145 -5.62 10.69 2.24
C ARG A 145 -5.11 9.25 2.30
N THR A 146 -3.87 9.06 1.91
CA THR A 146 -3.14 7.79 2.09
C THR A 146 -2.58 7.70 3.51
N ILE A 147 -2.32 6.48 4.00
CA ILE A 147 -1.55 6.23 5.23
C ILE A 147 -0.17 6.85 5.09
N HIS A 148 0.44 6.68 3.90
CA HIS A 148 1.72 7.27 3.53
C HIS A 148 1.80 8.77 3.81
N SER A 149 0.70 9.53 3.65
CA SER A 149 0.70 10.99 3.91
C SER A 149 1.01 11.39 5.36
N TRP A 150 0.87 10.47 6.32
CA TRP A 150 1.22 10.69 7.73
C TRP A 150 2.50 9.98 8.15
N ASP A 151 3.12 9.23 7.25
CA ASP A 151 4.36 8.53 7.53
C ASP A 151 5.52 9.52 7.60
N ILE A 152 6.25 9.49 8.71
CA ILE A 152 7.41 10.35 8.97
C ILE A 152 8.72 9.56 9.10
N ASP A 153 8.65 8.23 9.12
CA ASP A 153 9.80 7.34 9.33
C ASP A 153 10.02 6.32 8.21
N GLY A 154 9.22 6.41 7.14
CA GLY A 154 9.48 5.75 5.85
C GLY A 154 9.18 4.25 5.86
N ARG A 155 8.14 3.83 6.59
CA ARG A 155 7.66 2.45 6.68
C ARG A 155 6.49 2.12 5.76
N VAL A 156 5.89 3.12 5.11
CA VAL A 156 4.79 2.93 4.18
C VAL A 156 5.33 2.90 2.75
N LEU A 157 5.18 1.76 2.08
CA LEU A 157 5.46 1.60 0.66
C LEU A 157 4.15 1.78 -0.10
N LEU A 158 3.91 3.00 -0.59
CA LEU A 158 2.73 3.35 -1.37
C LEU A 158 2.86 2.80 -2.80
N CYS A 159 1.87 2.00 -3.21
CA CYS A 159 1.73 1.38 -4.51
C CYS A 159 0.48 1.95 -5.20
N GLY A 160 0.70 2.76 -6.23
CA GLY A 160 -0.39 3.36 -7.03
C GLY A 160 -0.31 2.98 -8.50
N SER A 161 -1.40 3.19 -9.23
CA SER A 161 -1.40 3.11 -10.69
C SER A 161 -2.43 4.05 -11.30
N PHE A 162 -2.05 4.72 -12.38
CA PHE A 162 -2.94 5.53 -13.22
C PHE A 162 -3.70 4.71 -14.29
N SER A 163 -3.65 3.37 -14.21
CA SER A 163 -4.28 2.48 -15.21
C SER A 163 -5.80 2.39 -15.09
N SER A 164 -6.36 2.60 -13.90
CA SER A 164 -7.82 2.66 -13.67
C SER A 164 -8.44 3.92 -14.29
N SER A 165 -7.64 4.98 -14.47
CA SER A 165 -7.95 6.15 -15.29
C SER A 165 -7.51 5.96 -16.75
N LYS A 166 -8.15 5.05 -17.49
CA LYS A 166 -8.14 4.93 -18.98
C LYS A 166 -6.87 5.40 -19.74
N VAL A 167 -5.63 4.96 -19.45
CA VAL A 167 -4.48 5.18 -20.39
C VAL A 167 -3.47 4.01 -20.34
N LEU A 168 -2.89 3.74 -21.52
CA LEU A 168 -2.18 2.58 -22.05
C LEU A 168 -0.73 2.38 -21.56
N HIS A 169 -0.21 1.15 -21.70
CA HIS A 169 1.04 0.57 -21.18
C HIS A 169 2.39 1.16 -21.63
N LEU A 170 3.37 1.27 -20.71
CA LEU A 170 4.81 1.05 -21.00
C LEU A 170 5.62 0.68 -19.74
N ALA A 171 6.63 -0.18 -19.91
CA ALA A 171 7.46 -0.76 -18.85
C ALA A 171 8.80 -0.04 -18.66
N CYS A 172 9.28 0.08 -17.42
CA CYS A 172 10.72 0.16 -17.05
C CYS A 172 10.88 0.02 -15.52
N ALA A 173 12.05 -0.48 -15.08
CA ALA A 173 12.39 -0.81 -13.69
C ALA A 173 13.73 -0.20 -13.27
N TRP A 174 13.91 0.14 -11.98
CA TRP A 174 15.16 -0.08 -11.20
C TRP A 174 14.92 0.14 -9.70
N ALA A 175 15.60 -0.64 -8.86
CA ALA A 175 15.46 -0.69 -7.40
C ALA A 175 16.60 0.06 -6.69
N GLY A 176 16.23 0.99 -5.80
CA GLY A 176 17.13 1.69 -4.89
C GLY A 176 16.75 1.44 -3.43
N SER A 177 17.75 1.22 -2.57
CA SER A 177 17.61 0.74 -1.19
C SER A 177 17.43 1.86 -0.16
N HIS A 178 16.36 2.64 -0.22
CA HIS A 178 16.02 3.59 0.84
C HIS A 178 14.68 3.25 1.48
N ARG A 179 14.70 3.06 2.80
CA ARG A 179 13.49 3.01 3.63
C ARG A 179 12.75 4.34 3.40
N GLY A 180 11.53 4.28 2.87
CA GLY A 180 10.77 5.44 2.39
C GLY A 180 10.60 5.55 0.87
N ALA A 181 11.11 4.60 0.07
CA ALA A 181 10.90 4.61 -1.37
C ALA A 181 9.43 4.32 -1.74
N ILE A 182 8.82 5.21 -2.51
CA ILE A 182 7.45 5.09 -3.00
C ILE A 182 7.49 4.48 -4.37
N THR A 183 6.68 3.45 -4.62
CA THR A 183 6.71 2.75 -5.91
C THR A 183 5.42 3.04 -6.67
N ILE A 184 5.45 4.06 -7.53
CA ILE A 184 4.28 4.50 -8.31
C ILE A 184 4.53 4.33 -9.79
N ASN A 185 3.69 3.51 -10.42
CA ASN A 185 3.60 3.39 -11.86
C ASN A 185 3.29 4.75 -12.51
N CYS A 186 3.92 5.03 -13.65
CA CYS A 186 3.34 5.96 -14.61
C CYS A 186 3.58 5.46 -16.02
N CYS A 187 2.54 4.90 -16.60
CA CYS A 187 2.39 4.80 -18.03
C CYS A 187 1.89 6.17 -18.51
N ILE A 188 2.74 6.93 -19.22
CA ILE A 188 2.26 7.94 -20.18
C ILE A 188 2.23 7.27 -21.54
#